data_AF-A0A9X3IKS9-F1
#
_entry.id   AF-A0A9X3IKS9-F1
#
_cell.length_a   1.000
_cell.length_b   1.000
_cell.length_c   1.000
_cell.angle_alpha   90.00
_cell.angle_beta   90.00
_cell.angle_gamma   90.00
#
_symmetry.space_group_name_H-M   'P 1'
#
loop_
_entity.id
_entity.type
_entity.pdbx_description
1 polymer ?
#
loop_
_entity_poly.entity_id
_entity_poly.type
_entity_poly.pdbx_seq_one_letter_code
_entity_poly.pdbx_strand_id
1 'polypeptide(L)'
;MKSILALLVALLAATAAQASQAGELRATYGDIVTPDSELRKVLGELRGIAATGSEKNIPLVEAYFAVGTKTFSRGLDPFERWRPGPKLARDYLEGMANVMVEQGEFAAGQPVPDYRLTAMTLLASLISEDATFGRLREAPGATCTPPAYKVDVKAVRAFARRFDLDAHSLYFFADERLLAKAPGSRRGERVPANTLLISDYDPHTPDGWTRAQTAGGVKGYLKDGDDPLGLSQSHVCFAKVKDKYRITAIFGYGL
;
A
#
# COMPACT_ATOMS: atom_id res chain seq x y z
N MET A 1 -35.53 37.84 -11.86
CA MET A 1 -35.45 36.48 -12.45
C MET A 1 -34.02 35.99 -12.69
N LYS A 2 -33.11 36.76 -13.32
CA LYS A 2 -31.71 36.31 -13.58
C LYS A 2 -30.90 35.94 -12.31
N SER A 3 -31.06 36.70 -11.21
CA SER A 3 -30.32 36.45 -9.96
C SER A 3 -30.81 35.22 -9.18
N ILE A 4 -32.09 34.86 -9.30
CA ILE A 4 -32.66 33.66 -8.66
C ILE A 4 -32.20 32.40 -9.40
N LEU A 5 -32.12 32.46 -10.74
CA LEU A 5 -31.60 31.36 -11.55
C LEU A 5 -30.11 31.10 -11.28
N ALA A 6 -29.31 32.16 -11.12
CA ALA A 6 -27.88 32.03 -10.78
C ALA A 6 -27.67 31.40 -9.39
N LEU A 7 -28.51 31.77 -8.41
CA LEU A 7 -28.45 31.22 -7.05
C LEU A 7 -28.88 29.74 -7.01
N LEU A 8 -29.91 29.37 -7.76
CA LEU A 8 -30.37 27.97 -7.91
C LEU A 8 -29.31 27.10 -8.60
N VAL A 9 -28.67 27.59 -9.66
CA VAL A 9 -27.57 26.88 -10.34
C VAL A 9 -26.37 26.71 -9.41
N ALA A 10 -26.04 27.73 -8.60
CA ALA A 10 -24.96 27.64 -7.63
C ALA A 10 -25.28 26.65 -6.49
N LEU A 11 -26.52 26.64 -5.97
CA LEU A 11 -26.94 25.65 -4.97
C LEU A 11 -26.91 24.23 -5.53
N LEU A 12 -27.42 24.01 -6.74
CA LEU A 12 -27.42 22.71 -7.40
C LEU A 12 -26.00 22.20 -7.67
N ALA A 13 -25.10 23.08 -8.12
CA ALA A 13 -23.70 22.75 -8.32
C ALA A 13 -22.98 22.42 -6.99
N ALA A 14 -23.27 23.15 -5.91
CA ALA A 14 -22.71 22.87 -4.59
C ALA A 14 -23.22 21.53 -4.02
N THR A 15 -24.51 21.22 -4.17
CA THR A 15 -25.07 19.92 -3.75
C THR A 15 -24.55 18.75 -4.59
N ALA A 16 -24.30 18.96 -5.88
CA ALA A 16 -23.75 17.92 -6.76
C ALA A 16 -22.28 17.62 -6.41
N ALA A 17 -21.47 18.64 -6.10
CA ALA A 17 -20.08 18.47 -5.66
C ALA A 17 -19.98 17.84 -4.26
N GLN A 18 -20.92 18.12 -3.35
CA GLN A 18 -20.98 17.44 -2.05
C GLN A 18 -21.47 15.99 -2.18
N ALA A 19 -22.41 15.71 -3.08
CA ALA A 19 -22.90 14.35 -3.33
C ALA A 19 -21.83 13.47 -4.01
N SER A 20 -21.06 14.00 -4.96
CA SER A 20 -19.95 13.27 -5.57
C SER A 20 -18.88 12.90 -4.55
N GLN A 21 -18.53 13.82 -3.64
CA GLN A 21 -17.57 13.55 -2.56
C GLN A 21 -18.08 12.57 -1.48
N ALA A 22 -19.38 12.57 -1.18
CA ALA A 22 -19.98 11.65 -0.21
C ALA A 22 -20.03 10.19 -0.70
N GLY A 23 -20.00 9.98 -2.02
CA GLY A 23 -19.94 8.67 -2.66
C GLY A 23 -18.52 8.10 -2.79
N GLU A 24 -17.49 8.86 -2.41
CA GLU A 24 -16.12 8.42 -2.60
C GLU A 24 -15.66 7.38 -1.58
N LEU A 25 -15.02 6.33 -2.08
CA LEU A 25 -14.37 5.32 -1.27
C LEU A 25 -12.93 5.76 -1.01
N ARG A 26 -12.50 5.71 0.25
CA ARG A 26 -11.14 6.10 0.65
C ARG A 26 -10.42 4.99 1.41
N ALA A 27 -9.14 4.85 1.16
CA ALA A 27 -8.22 3.99 1.91
C ALA A 27 -7.63 4.76 3.10
N THR A 28 -8.01 4.41 4.32
CA THR A 28 -7.37 5.01 5.52
C THR A 28 -6.61 3.95 6.28
N TYR A 29 -5.61 4.31 7.09
CA TYR A 29 -4.96 3.31 7.94
C TYR A 29 -5.85 2.94 9.14
N GLY A 30 -5.99 1.63 9.40
CA GLY A 30 -6.66 1.08 10.57
C GLY A 30 -5.71 0.88 11.75
N ASP A 31 -6.27 0.86 12.97
CA ASP A 31 -5.59 0.48 14.20
C ASP A 31 -4.18 1.10 14.39
N ILE A 32 -4.07 2.39 14.06
CA ILE A 32 -2.82 3.15 14.13
C ILE A 32 -2.29 3.17 15.56
N VAL A 33 -0.98 2.97 15.70
CA VAL A 33 -0.25 3.07 16.97
C VAL A 33 0.97 3.95 16.81
N THR A 34 1.35 4.65 17.87
CA THR A 34 2.60 5.39 17.91
C THR A 34 3.70 4.49 18.50
N PRO A 35 4.82 4.24 17.79
CA PRO A 35 5.96 3.53 18.35
C PRO A 35 6.51 4.25 19.60
N ASP A 36 6.89 3.50 20.62
CA ASP A 36 7.59 4.07 21.78
C ASP A 36 9.02 4.51 21.41
N SER A 37 9.71 5.18 22.34
CA SER A 37 11.06 5.71 22.08
C SER A 37 12.10 4.61 21.82
N GLU A 38 11.93 3.44 22.44
CA GLU A 38 12.86 2.33 22.27
C GLU A 38 12.73 1.71 20.88
N LEU A 39 11.49 1.46 20.44
CA LEU A 39 11.22 0.98 19.09
C LEU A 39 11.67 2.00 18.04
N ARG A 40 11.41 3.30 18.23
CA ARG A 40 11.90 4.33 17.30
C ARG A 40 13.42 4.31 17.12
N LYS A 41 14.16 4.12 18.21
CA LYS A 41 15.63 3.99 18.16
C LYS A 41 16.04 2.77 17.34
N VAL A 42 15.42 1.61 17.63
CA VAL A 42 15.67 0.36 16.89
C VAL A 42 15.36 0.50 15.39
N LEU A 43 14.26 1.18 15.04
CA LEU A 43 13.89 1.43 13.65
C LEU A 43 14.92 2.32 12.94
N GLY A 44 15.41 3.37 13.60
CA GLY A 44 16.45 4.24 13.04
C GLY A 44 17.77 3.51 12.77
N GLU A 45 18.22 2.69 13.72
CA GLU A 45 19.44 1.86 13.57
C GLU A 45 19.27 0.84 12.44
N LEU A 46 18.16 0.09 12.43
CA LEU A 46 17.86 -0.90 11.41
C LEU A 46 17.75 -0.28 10.02
N ARG A 47 17.06 0.87 9.89
CA ARG A 47 16.94 1.61 8.63
C ARG A 47 18.31 2.01 8.10
N GLY A 48 19.16 2.57 8.97
CA GLY A 48 20.51 2.99 8.58
C GLY A 48 21.37 1.85 8.05
N ILE A 49 21.25 0.65 8.64
CA ILE A 49 21.98 -0.55 8.20
C ILE A 49 21.40 -1.11 6.89
N ALA A 50 20.07 -1.21 6.80
CA ALA A 50 19.37 -1.82 5.67
C ALA A 50 19.47 -0.96 4.39
N ALA A 51 19.39 0.36 4.52
CA ALA A 51 19.42 1.30 3.39
C ALA A 51 20.75 1.32 2.61
N THR A 52 21.85 0.79 3.18
CA THR A 52 23.12 0.73 2.46
C THR A 52 23.14 -0.32 1.35
N GLY A 53 22.21 -1.28 1.37
CA GLY A 53 22.13 -2.35 0.37
C GLY A 53 23.42 -3.18 0.24
N SER A 54 24.13 -3.42 1.35
CA SER A 54 25.44 -4.10 1.33
C SER A 54 25.34 -5.52 1.88
N GLU A 55 25.90 -6.50 1.17
CA GLU A 55 25.96 -7.89 1.62
C GLU A 55 26.65 -8.05 2.98
N LYS A 56 27.65 -7.20 3.27
CA LYS A 56 28.36 -7.20 4.56
C LYS A 56 27.44 -6.90 5.74
N ASN A 57 26.31 -6.24 5.50
CA ASN A 57 25.34 -5.86 6.52
C ASN A 57 24.22 -6.90 6.69
N ILE A 58 24.17 -7.96 5.86
CA ILE A 58 23.19 -9.04 6.00
C ILE A 58 23.17 -9.59 7.43
N PRO A 59 24.29 -10.01 8.04
CA PRO A 59 24.26 -10.54 9.41
C PRO A 59 23.79 -9.51 10.46
N LEU A 60 24.05 -8.22 10.23
CA LEU A 60 23.64 -7.14 11.12
C LEU A 60 22.13 -6.92 11.08
N VAL A 61 21.52 -6.98 9.89
CA VAL A 61 20.07 -6.92 9.72
C VAL A 61 19.40 -8.17 10.29
N GLU A 62 19.94 -9.36 9.98
CA GLU A 62 19.40 -10.63 10.47
C GLU A 62 19.41 -10.72 12.01
N ALA A 63 20.34 -10.04 12.69
CA ALA A 63 20.36 -9.94 14.14
C ALA A 63 19.14 -9.25 14.76
N TYR A 64 18.34 -8.52 13.97
CA TYR A 64 17.07 -7.93 14.41
C TYR A 64 15.88 -8.88 14.33
N PHE A 65 16.02 -10.04 13.69
CA PHE A 65 14.97 -11.04 13.66
C PHE A 65 14.92 -11.85 14.96
N ALA A 66 13.71 -12.16 15.40
CA ALA A 66 13.50 -13.10 16.48
C ALA A 66 13.63 -14.54 15.95
N VAL A 67 14.21 -15.42 16.76
CA VAL A 67 14.14 -16.86 16.50
C VAL A 67 12.68 -17.29 16.45
N GLY A 68 12.28 -17.94 15.35
CA GLY A 68 10.90 -18.33 15.11
C GLY A 68 10.02 -17.19 14.58
N THR A 69 10.59 -16.23 13.84
CA THR A 69 9.85 -15.17 13.14
C THR A 69 8.72 -15.81 12.30
N LYS A 70 7.50 -15.35 12.51
CA LYS A 70 6.31 -15.88 11.81
C LYS A 70 6.25 -15.31 10.40
N THR A 71 5.81 -16.13 9.45
CA THR A 71 5.53 -15.68 8.08
C THR A 71 4.05 -15.81 7.80
N PHE A 72 3.54 -14.92 6.96
CA PHE A 72 2.15 -14.92 6.51
C PHE A 72 2.09 -14.58 5.03
N SER A 73 1.23 -15.26 4.30
CA SER A 73 0.97 -14.96 2.88
C SER A 73 -0.52 -14.88 2.58
N ARG A 74 -0.86 -14.18 1.51
CA ARG A 74 -2.20 -14.18 0.89
C ARG A 74 -2.07 -13.93 -0.61
N GLY A 75 -3.12 -14.22 -1.36
CA GLY A 75 -3.17 -13.92 -2.80
C GLY A 75 -3.22 -12.41 -3.08
N LEU A 76 -3.51 -12.07 -4.34
CA LEU A 76 -3.60 -10.67 -4.75
C LEU A 76 -4.80 -9.93 -4.13
N ASP A 77 -5.89 -10.63 -3.77
CA ASP A 77 -7.04 -10.00 -3.10
C ASP A 77 -6.64 -9.42 -1.73
N PRO A 78 -6.67 -8.08 -1.55
CA PRO A 78 -6.25 -7.41 -0.32
C PRO A 78 -7.17 -7.68 0.88
N PHE A 79 -8.30 -8.38 0.69
CA PHE A 79 -9.24 -8.73 1.75
C PHE A 79 -9.25 -10.22 2.07
N GLU A 80 -8.42 -11.02 1.41
CA GLU A 80 -8.20 -12.39 1.81
C GLU A 80 -7.53 -12.45 3.19
N ARG A 81 -7.88 -13.50 3.94
CA ARG A 81 -7.24 -13.78 5.22
C ARG A 81 -5.80 -14.19 4.99
N TRP A 82 -4.92 -13.66 5.82
CA TRP A 82 -3.55 -14.12 5.95
C TRP A 82 -3.49 -15.59 6.33
N ARG A 83 -2.67 -16.35 5.59
CA ARG A 83 -2.38 -17.76 5.84
C ARG A 83 -1.01 -17.87 6.51
N PRO A 84 -0.88 -18.58 7.64
CA PRO A 84 0.41 -18.77 8.28
C PRO A 84 1.32 -19.65 7.42
N GLY A 85 2.57 -19.22 7.26
CA GLY A 85 3.63 -19.97 6.60
C GLY A 85 4.62 -20.60 7.60
N PRO A 86 5.74 -21.17 7.10
CA PRO A 86 6.80 -21.71 7.95
C PRO A 86 7.46 -20.61 8.78
N LYS A 87 7.82 -20.93 10.03
CA LYS A 87 8.58 -20.01 10.88
C LYS A 87 10.04 -19.98 10.47
N LEU A 88 10.65 -18.79 10.48
CA LEU A 88 12.06 -18.60 10.20
C LEU A 88 12.88 -18.78 11.47
N ALA A 89 13.88 -19.66 11.42
CA ALA A 89 14.84 -19.89 12.51
C ALA A 89 16.26 -19.43 12.16
N ARG A 90 16.53 -19.19 10.87
CA ARG A 90 17.78 -18.73 10.26
C ARG A 90 17.46 -18.20 8.86
N ASP A 91 18.48 -17.67 8.17
CA ASP A 91 18.39 -17.21 6.78
C ASP A 91 17.21 -16.24 6.58
N TYR A 92 17.09 -15.28 7.50
CA TYR A 92 15.89 -14.46 7.67
C TYR A 92 15.64 -13.55 6.48
N LEU A 93 16.69 -13.00 5.88
CA LEU A 93 16.53 -12.14 4.70
C LEU A 93 16.17 -12.94 3.45
N GLU A 94 16.63 -14.19 3.35
CA GLU A 94 16.19 -15.11 2.28
C GLU A 94 14.72 -15.48 2.48
N GLY A 95 14.34 -15.84 3.71
CA GLY A 95 12.94 -16.09 4.06
C GLY A 95 12.04 -14.88 3.83
N MET A 96 12.51 -13.68 4.12
CA MET A 96 11.79 -12.43 3.83
C MET A 96 11.65 -12.21 2.33
N ALA A 97 12.70 -12.43 1.55
CA ALA A 97 12.63 -12.34 0.10
C ALA A 97 11.61 -13.32 -0.49
N ASN A 98 11.62 -14.57 -0.04
CA ASN A 98 10.69 -15.60 -0.49
C ASN A 98 9.23 -15.32 -0.14
N VAL A 99 8.97 -14.46 0.86
CA VAL A 99 7.60 -14.12 1.27
C VAL A 99 7.14 -12.80 0.65
N MET A 100 8.02 -11.81 0.51
CA MET A 100 7.62 -10.42 0.28
C MET A 100 8.12 -9.82 -1.03
N VAL A 101 9.09 -10.43 -1.70
CA VAL A 101 9.61 -9.94 -2.98
C VAL A 101 8.88 -10.67 -4.08
N GLU A 102 8.12 -9.92 -4.90
CA GLU A 102 7.48 -10.48 -6.09
C GLU A 102 8.57 -11.00 -7.05
N GLN A 103 8.46 -12.27 -7.41
CA GLN A 103 9.36 -12.95 -8.32
C GLN A 103 8.66 -13.12 -9.67
N GLY A 104 9.30 -12.66 -10.75
CA GLY A 104 8.82 -12.95 -12.10
C GLY A 104 8.99 -14.43 -12.44
N GLU A 105 8.32 -14.88 -13.52
CA GLU A 105 8.58 -16.22 -14.05
C GLU A 105 10.03 -16.32 -14.54
N PHE A 106 10.80 -17.25 -13.95
CA PHE A 106 12.15 -17.56 -14.42
C PHE A 106 12.09 -18.63 -15.51
N ALA A 107 12.86 -18.42 -16.58
CA ALA A 107 13.07 -19.46 -17.58
C ALA A 107 13.64 -20.73 -16.93
N ALA A 108 13.13 -21.90 -17.33
CA ALA A 108 13.54 -23.17 -16.76
C ALA A 108 15.07 -23.35 -16.76
N GLY A 109 15.63 -23.72 -15.61
CA GLY A 109 17.07 -23.96 -15.44
C GLY A 109 17.91 -22.71 -15.12
N GLN A 110 17.32 -21.52 -15.04
CA GLN A 110 18.02 -20.35 -14.53
C GLN A 110 18.15 -20.39 -12.99
N PRO A 111 19.31 -19.99 -12.43
CA PRO A 111 19.44 -19.85 -10.99
C PRO A 111 18.52 -18.73 -10.49
N VAL A 112 17.84 -18.97 -9.37
CA VAL A 112 17.05 -17.94 -8.69
C VAL A 112 18.01 -16.83 -8.21
N PRO A 113 17.78 -15.56 -8.56
CA PRO A 113 18.61 -14.46 -8.08
C PRO A 113 18.61 -14.37 -6.54
N ASP A 114 19.73 -13.91 -5.97
CA ASP A 114 19.79 -13.62 -4.54
C ASP A 114 19.03 -12.31 -4.25
N TYR A 115 17.86 -12.44 -3.64
CA TYR A 115 16.98 -11.32 -3.32
C TYR A 115 17.20 -10.74 -1.92
N ARG A 116 18.22 -11.16 -1.16
CA ARG A 116 18.45 -10.66 0.21
C ARG A 116 18.67 -9.14 0.25
N LEU A 117 19.40 -8.58 -0.71
CA LEU A 117 19.58 -7.12 -0.81
C LEU A 117 18.26 -6.41 -1.15
N THR A 118 17.44 -7.01 -2.01
CA THR A 118 16.10 -6.50 -2.33
C THR A 118 15.21 -6.51 -1.10
N ALA A 119 15.24 -7.58 -0.30
CA ALA A 119 14.52 -7.66 0.97
C ALA A 119 15.01 -6.62 1.99
N MET A 120 16.31 -6.30 2.04
CA MET A 120 16.84 -5.20 2.87
C MET A 120 16.31 -3.84 2.41
N THR A 121 16.29 -3.55 1.11
CA THR A 121 15.74 -2.30 0.57
C THR A 121 14.24 -2.20 0.86
N LEU A 122 13.49 -3.29 0.69
CA LEU A 122 12.09 -3.36 1.05
C LEU A 122 11.88 -3.10 2.55
N LEU A 123 12.67 -3.76 3.41
CA LEU A 123 12.64 -3.53 4.85
C LEU A 123 12.85 -2.06 5.18
N ALA A 124 13.89 -1.43 4.62
CA ALA A 124 14.22 -0.02 4.82
C ALA A 124 13.09 0.91 4.38
N SER A 125 12.43 0.61 3.26
CA SER A 125 11.26 1.33 2.76
C SER A 125 10.06 1.23 3.72
N LEU A 126 9.78 0.03 4.23
CA LEU A 126 8.68 -0.19 5.18
C LEU A 126 8.90 0.51 6.54
N ILE A 127 10.14 0.79 6.92
CA ILE A 127 10.51 1.45 8.18
C ILE A 127 11.07 2.88 7.97
N SER A 128 10.64 3.53 6.88
CA SER A 128 11.00 4.92 6.57
C SER A 128 10.69 5.89 7.73
N GLU A 129 11.23 7.11 7.67
CA GLU A 129 11.02 8.12 8.73
C GLU A 129 9.57 8.55 8.88
N ASP A 130 8.83 8.52 7.77
CA ASP A 130 7.42 8.84 7.64
C ASP A 130 6.50 7.60 7.70
N ALA A 131 7.06 6.42 7.99
CA ALA A 131 6.29 5.18 8.10
C ALA A 131 5.18 5.31 9.15
N THR A 132 3.97 4.91 8.76
CA THR A 132 2.85 4.79 9.69
C THR A 132 2.87 3.40 10.34
N PHE A 133 2.48 3.30 11.61
CA PHE A 133 2.48 2.05 12.34
C PHE A 133 1.10 1.71 12.86
N GLY A 134 0.78 0.42 12.93
CA GLY A 134 -0.51 -0.07 13.39
C GLY A 134 -0.41 -1.47 13.97
N ARG A 135 -1.57 -2.10 14.15
CA ARG A 135 -1.67 -3.49 14.61
C ARG A 135 -2.24 -4.38 13.51
N LEU A 136 -1.77 -5.62 13.49
CA LEU A 136 -2.37 -6.70 12.71
C LEU A 136 -2.90 -7.77 13.66
N ARG A 137 -4.06 -8.33 13.33
CA ARG A 137 -4.73 -9.36 14.14
C ARG A 137 -3.86 -10.61 14.28
N GLU A 138 -3.11 -10.94 13.25
CA GLU A 138 -2.26 -12.13 13.14
C GLU A 138 -0.97 -12.04 13.99
N ALA A 139 -0.58 -10.82 14.35
CA ALA A 139 0.60 -10.52 15.17
C ALA A 139 0.17 -9.77 16.46
N PRO A 140 -0.59 -10.42 17.37
CA PRO A 140 -1.11 -9.77 18.56
C PRO A 140 0.02 -9.23 19.44
N GLY A 141 -0.11 -7.98 19.87
CA GLY A 141 0.88 -7.29 20.71
C GLY A 141 2.10 -6.73 19.96
N ALA A 142 2.20 -6.96 18.64
CA ALA A 142 3.25 -6.37 17.81
C ALA A 142 2.83 -5.02 17.22
N THR A 143 3.83 -4.18 16.93
CA THR A 143 3.70 -2.94 16.17
C THR A 143 4.15 -3.20 14.74
N CYS A 144 3.25 -3.02 13.76
CA CYS A 144 3.47 -3.38 12.36
C CYS A 144 3.51 -2.15 11.46
N THR A 145 4.24 -2.24 10.35
CA THR A 145 4.28 -1.21 9.29
C THR A 145 4.23 -1.83 7.89
N PRO A 146 3.50 -1.21 6.95
CA PRO A 146 2.44 -0.22 7.21
C PRO A 146 1.26 -0.86 7.99
N PRO A 147 0.34 -0.08 8.54
CA PRO A 147 -0.94 -0.60 9.04
C PRO A 147 -1.77 -1.14 7.87
N ALA A 148 -2.63 -2.11 8.14
CA ALA A 148 -3.65 -2.49 7.15
C ALA A 148 -4.61 -1.33 6.89
N TYR A 149 -5.08 -1.21 5.65
CA TYR A 149 -6.13 -0.24 5.32
C TYR A 149 -7.46 -0.61 5.98
N LYS A 150 -8.14 0.41 6.51
CA LYS A 150 -9.54 0.43 6.89
C LYS A 150 -10.35 1.02 5.74
N VAL A 151 -11.17 0.16 5.13
CA VAL A 151 -12.08 0.48 4.02
C VAL A 151 -13.43 -0.23 4.20
N ASP A 152 -14.47 0.27 3.55
CA ASP A 152 -15.71 -0.50 3.37
C ASP A 152 -15.48 -1.59 2.31
N VAL A 153 -15.10 -2.79 2.76
CA VAL A 153 -14.81 -3.94 1.90
C VAL A 153 -15.96 -4.27 0.94
N LYS A 154 -17.22 -4.12 1.39
CA LYS A 154 -18.38 -4.42 0.56
C LYS A 154 -18.51 -3.40 -0.57
N ALA A 155 -18.37 -2.11 -0.25
CA ALA A 155 -18.44 -1.05 -1.23
C ALA A 155 -17.26 -1.08 -2.20
N VAL A 156 -16.04 -1.35 -1.71
CA VAL A 156 -14.83 -1.49 -2.55
C VAL A 156 -14.98 -2.63 -3.55
N ARG A 157 -15.39 -3.82 -3.10
CA ARG A 157 -15.64 -4.95 -4.01
C ARG A 157 -16.80 -4.69 -4.97
N ALA A 158 -17.80 -3.91 -4.58
CA ALA A 158 -18.87 -3.51 -5.48
C ALA A 158 -18.39 -2.52 -6.53
N PHE A 159 -17.51 -1.58 -6.16
CA PHE A 159 -16.92 -0.60 -7.07
C PHE A 159 -16.06 -1.28 -8.14
N ALA A 160 -15.12 -2.15 -7.74
CA ALA A 160 -14.25 -2.86 -8.70
C ALA A 160 -15.07 -3.69 -9.72
N ARG A 161 -16.07 -4.43 -9.24
CA ARG A 161 -16.93 -5.27 -10.10
C ARG A 161 -17.76 -4.51 -11.13
N ARG A 162 -18.00 -3.20 -10.95
CA ARG A 162 -18.67 -2.37 -11.96
C ARG A 162 -17.84 -2.25 -13.25
N PHE A 163 -16.54 -2.55 -13.19
CA PHE A 163 -15.59 -2.49 -14.30
C PHE A 163 -15.00 -3.85 -14.66
N ASP A 164 -15.61 -4.94 -14.18
CA ASP A 164 -15.07 -6.31 -14.34
C ASP A 164 -13.65 -6.48 -13.77
N LEU A 165 -13.34 -5.73 -12.70
CA LEU A 165 -12.07 -5.76 -11.98
C LEU A 165 -12.22 -6.36 -10.58
N ASP A 166 -11.09 -6.72 -9.98
CA ASP A 166 -10.98 -7.07 -8.57
C ASP A 166 -10.51 -5.89 -7.70
N ALA A 167 -10.50 -6.08 -6.39
CA ALA A 167 -10.04 -5.05 -5.46
C ALA A 167 -8.53 -4.79 -5.53
N HIS A 168 -7.74 -5.73 -6.07
CA HIS A 168 -6.30 -5.57 -6.25
C HIS A 168 -5.99 -4.52 -7.32
N SER A 169 -6.85 -4.42 -8.33
CA SER A 169 -6.75 -3.44 -9.43
C SER A 169 -7.04 -1.99 -9.00
N LEU A 170 -7.51 -1.78 -7.76
CA LEU A 170 -7.78 -0.45 -7.24
C LEU A 170 -6.53 0.20 -6.69
N TYR A 171 -6.37 1.49 -6.97
CA TYR A 171 -5.25 2.27 -6.50
C TYR A 171 -5.68 3.64 -5.98
N PHE A 172 -4.76 4.34 -5.31
CA PHE A 172 -4.98 5.69 -4.81
C PHE A 172 -3.66 6.43 -4.63
N PHE A 173 -3.72 7.71 -4.31
CA PHE A 173 -2.55 8.53 -4.03
C PHE A 173 -2.59 9.08 -2.60
N ALA A 174 -1.43 9.23 -1.98
CA ALA A 174 -1.32 9.78 -0.63
C ALA A 174 -1.65 11.30 -0.57
N ASP A 175 -1.65 11.97 -1.72
CA ASP A 175 -1.93 13.38 -1.91
C ASP A 175 -3.15 13.63 -2.79
N GLU A 176 -3.64 14.87 -2.81
CA GLU A 176 -4.73 15.28 -3.68
C GLU A 176 -4.28 15.25 -5.15
N ARG A 177 -5.12 14.72 -6.04
CA ARG A 177 -4.84 14.63 -7.47
C ARG A 177 -5.87 15.38 -8.30
N LEU A 178 -5.42 15.95 -9.41
CA LEU A 178 -6.31 16.52 -10.42
C LEU A 178 -6.59 15.47 -11.49
N LEU A 179 -7.85 15.05 -11.62
CA LEU A 179 -8.31 14.30 -12.79
C LEU A 179 -8.60 15.29 -13.91
N ALA A 180 -7.66 15.43 -14.86
CA ALA A 180 -7.77 16.38 -15.95
C ALA A 180 -8.92 16.00 -16.90
N LYS A 181 -9.63 16.98 -17.46
CA LYS A 181 -10.71 16.73 -18.44
C LYS A 181 -10.21 16.17 -19.77
N ALA A 182 -8.93 16.40 -20.07
CA ALA A 182 -8.23 15.92 -21.24
C ALA A 182 -6.72 15.86 -20.92
N PRO A 183 -5.94 15.04 -21.63
CA PRO A 183 -4.49 15.02 -21.54
C PRO A 183 -3.88 16.42 -21.67
N GLY A 184 -3.02 16.80 -20.71
CA GLY A 184 -2.36 18.10 -20.63
C GLY A 184 -3.23 19.25 -20.10
N SER A 185 -4.52 19.02 -19.85
CA SER A 185 -5.42 20.06 -19.36
C SER A 185 -5.17 20.38 -17.88
N ARG A 186 -5.14 21.69 -17.57
CA ARG A 186 -5.17 22.17 -16.17
C ARG A 186 -6.59 22.25 -15.59
N ARG A 187 -7.61 21.95 -16.39
CA ARG A 187 -9.02 21.88 -15.97
C ARG A 187 -9.37 20.43 -15.69
N GLY A 188 -10.08 20.20 -14.59
CA GLY A 188 -10.37 18.87 -14.09
C GLY A 188 -11.17 18.93 -12.81
N GLU A 189 -11.31 17.78 -12.17
CA GLU A 189 -11.86 17.66 -10.82
C GLU A 189 -10.75 17.23 -9.86
N ARG A 190 -10.72 17.87 -8.68
CA ARG A 190 -9.77 17.53 -7.63
C ARG A 190 -10.33 16.37 -6.83
N VAL A 191 -9.56 15.29 -6.80
CA VAL A 191 -9.84 14.08 -6.05
C VAL A 191 -9.00 14.12 -4.77
N PRO A 192 -9.63 14.10 -3.58
CA PRO A 192 -8.91 14.13 -2.31
C PRO A 192 -7.93 12.97 -2.17
N ALA A 193 -6.89 13.18 -1.38
CA ALA A 193 -5.96 12.13 -0.96
C ALA A 193 -6.70 10.87 -0.49
N ASN A 194 -6.09 9.73 -0.78
CA ASN A 194 -6.55 8.40 -0.44
C ASN A 194 -7.86 7.94 -1.07
N THR A 195 -8.42 8.69 -2.02
CA THR A 195 -9.60 8.25 -2.77
C THR A 195 -9.23 7.11 -3.71
N LEU A 196 -10.00 6.02 -3.67
CA LEU A 196 -9.81 4.86 -4.52
C LEU A 196 -10.25 5.16 -5.96
N LEU A 197 -9.38 4.78 -6.90
CA LEU A 197 -9.56 4.93 -8.33
C LEU A 197 -9.45 3.56 -9.03
N ILE A 198 -10.06 3.48 -10.20
CA ILE A 198 -9.82 2.45 -11.23
C ILE A 198 -9.18 3.09 -12.45
N SER A 199 -8.40 2.31 -13.19
CA SER A 199 -8.03 2.63 -14.57
C SER A 199 -9.17 2.18 -15.49
N ASP A 200 -9.75 3.13 -16.21
CA ASP A 200 -10.84 2.90 -17.16
C ASP A 200 -10.20 2.79 -18.55
N TYR A 201 -9.76 1.57 -18.89
CA TYR A 201 -8.99 1.33 -20.11
C TYR A 201 -9.74 1.83 -21.35
N ASP A 202 -9.07 2.69 -22.12
CA ASP A 202 -9.55 3.20 -23.39
C ASP A 202 -8.36 3.17 -24.37
N PRO A 203 -8.44 2.38 -25.47
CA PRO A 203 -7.34 2.21 -26.41
C PRO A 203 -6.96 3.49 -27.16
N HIS A 204 -7.77 4.56 -27.05
CA HIS A 204 -7.49 5.87 -27.62
C HIS A 204 -6.90 6.86 -26.59
N THR A 205 -6.61 6.40 -25.37
CA THR A 205 -5.90 7.22 -24.39
C THR A 205 -4.48 7.49 -24.89
N PRO A 206 -4.05 8.76 -24.99
CA PRO A 206 -2.69 9.07 -25.44
C PRO A 206 -1.62 8.51 -24.51
N ASP A 207 -0.49 8.11 -25.08
CA ASP A 207 0.67 7.62 -24.34
C ASP A 207 1.07 8.57 -23.20
N GLY A 208 1.41 7.99 -22.04
CA GLY A 208 1.76 8.75 -20.85
C GLY A 208 0.57 9.32 -20.08
N TRP A 209 -0.65 8.86 -20.40
CA TRP A 209 -1.87 9.18 -19.66
C TRP A 209 -2.69 7.93 -19.37
N THR A 210 -3.32 7.94 -18.20
CA THR A 210 -4.28 6.93 -17.76
C THR A 210 -5.62 7.60 -17.54
N ARG A 211 -6.67 7.04 -18.15
CA ARG A 211 -8.04 7.43 -17.82
C ARG A 211 -8.43 6.78 -16.48
N ALA A 212 -8.90 7.59 -15.55
CA ALA A 212 -9.22 7.17 -14.20
C ALA A 212 -10.64 7.54 -13.81
N GLN A 213 -11.25 6.73 -12.95
CA GLN A 213 -12.57 6.99 -12.40
C GLN A 213 -12.63 6.66 -10.91
N THR A 214 -13.40 7.44 -10.16
CA THR A 214 -13.66 7.23 -8.73
C THR A 214 -15.01 6.55 -8.48
N ALA A 215 -15.25 6.08 -7.26
CA ALA A 215 -16.51 5.45 -6.89
C ALA A 215 -17.70 6.43 -6.93
N GLY A 216 -17.45 7.70 -6.56
CA GLY A 216 -18.40 8.82 -6.63
C GLY A 216 -18.72 9.28 -8.05
N GLY A 217 -18.04 8.74 -9.07
CA GLY A 217 -18.33 8.97 -10.48
C GLY A 217 -17.51 10.10 -11.11
N VAL A 218 -16.51 10.64 -10.42
CA VAL A 218 -15.55 11.59 -11.00
C VAL A 218 -14.71 10.85 -12.03
N LYS A 219 -14.52 11.43 -13.22
CA LYS A 219 -13.74 10.86 -14.32
C LYS A 219 -12.75 11.87 -14.87
N GLY A 220 -11.60 11.39 -15.32
CA GLY A 220 -10.65 12.21 -16.06
C GLY A 220 -9.37 11.46 -16.39
N TYR A 221 -8.32 12.21 -16.67
CA TYR A 221 -7.01 11.70 -17.06
C TYR A 221 -5.97 12.06 -16.00
N LEU A 222 -5.14 11.08 -15.67
CA LEU A 222 -3.92 11.20 -14.87
C LEU A 222 -2.72 11.05 -15.79
N LYS A 223 -1.63 11.74 -15.47
CA LYS A 223 -0.36 11.55 -16.17
C LYS A 223 0.32 10.31 -15.60
N ASP A 224 0.86 9.46 -16.47
CA ASP A 224 1.61 8.28 -16.04
C ASP A 224 2.94 8.71 -15.38
N GLY A 225 3.36 7.96 -14.36
CA GLY A 225 4.62 8.18 -13.64
C GLY A 225 4.47 8.78 -12.23
N ASP A 226 3.26 9.05 -11.77
CA ASP A 226 3.00 9.21 -10.33
C ASP A 226 2.90 7.81 -9.70
N ASP A 227 3.65 7.53 -8.63
CA ASP A 227 3.63 6.22 -7.93
C ASP A 227 2.30 6.03 -7.18
N PRO A 228 1.37 5.20 -7.68
CA PRO A 228 0.12 4.97 -6.99
C PRO A 228 0.32 3.92 -5.89
N LEU A 229 -0.52 3.99 -4.86
CA LEU A 229 -0.60 2.99 -3.81
C LEU A 229 -1.72 2.00 -4.12
N GLY A 230 -1.42 0.71 -4.00
CA GLY A 230 -2.41 -0.36 -4.04
C GLY A 230 -3.02 -0.66 -2.66
N LEU A 231 -4.11 -1.42 -2.64
CA LEU A 231 -4.70 -1.95 -1.41
C LEU A 231 -3.95 -3.17 -0.86
N SER A 232 -3.22 -3.89 -1.70
CA SER A 232 -2.37 -5.02 -1.30
C SER A 232 -1.06 -4.47 -0.71
N GLN A 233 -0.71 -4.94 0.48
CA GLN A 233 0.45 -4.47 1.24
C GLN A 233 1.19 -5.65 1.85
N SER A 234 2.51 -5.57 1.83
CA SER A 234 3.40 -6.40 2.62
C SER A 234 3.65 -5.69 3.96
N HIS A 235 3.86 -6.45 5.04
CA HIS A 235 4.01 -5.88 6.38
C HIS A 235 5.20 -6.49 7.13
N VAL A 236 5.82 -5.69 8.01
CA VAL A 236 6.80 -6.15 8.99
C VAL A 236 6.36 -5.74 10.40
N CYS A 237 6.47 -6.65 11.37
CA CYS A 237 5.98 -6.45 12.72
C CYS A 237 7.07 -6.64 13.79
N PHE A 238 7.09 -5.71 14.74
CA PHE A 238 8.06 -5.63 15.82
C PHE A 238 7.42 -5.89 17.18
N ALA A 239 8.07 -6.70 18.01
CA ALA A 239 7.68 -6.90 19.40
C ALA A 239 8.92 -7.14 20.29
N LYS A 240 8.75 -6.98 21.60
CA LYS A 240 9.83 -7.27 22.55
C LYS A 240 10.03 -8.78 22.71
N VAL A 241 11.25 -9.24 22.50
CA VAL A 241 11.70 -10.62 22.75
C VAL A 241 12.92 -10.54 23.66
N LYS A 242 12.80 -11.07 24.89
CA LYS A 242 13.82 -10.93 25.94
C LYS A 242 14.25 -9.46 26.12
N ASP A 243 13.26 -8.58 26.27
CA ASP A 243 13.43 -7.14 26.50
C ASP A 243 14.10 -6.33 25.37
N LYS A 244 14.16 -6.87 24.15
CA LYS A 244 14.63 -6.13 22.97
C LYS A 244 13.61 -6.19 21.86
N TYR A 245 13.37 -5.07 21.16
CA TYR A 245 12.56 -5.09 19.95
C TYR A 245 13.23 -5.92 18.86
N ARG A 246 12.44 -6.86 18.31
CA ARG A 246 12.82 -7.74 17.20
C ARG A 246 11.72 -7.79 16.17
N ILE A 247 12.08 -8.09 14.92
CA ILE A 247 11.13 -8.51 13.89
C ILE A 247 10.59 -9.87 14.32
N THR A 248 9.27 -9.98 14.46
CA THR A 248 8.60 -11.19 14.95
C THR A 248 7.60 -11.76 13.96
N ALA A 249 7.17 -10.96 12.98
CA ALA A 249 6.34 -11.42 11.88
C ALA A 249 6.60 -10.62 10.61
N ILE A 250 6.48 -11.29 9.47
CA ILE A 250 6.52 -10.72 8.13
C ILE A 250 5.33 -11.22 7.31
N PHE A 251 4.84 -10.38 6.41
CA PHE A 251 3.63 -10.60 5.64
C PHE A 251 3.88 -10.21 4.18
N GLY A 252 3.53 -11.07 3.23
CA GLY A 252 3.63 -10.75 1.80
C GLY A 252 2.41 -11.20 1.01
N TYR A 253 2.07 -10.43 -0.02
CA TYR A 253 0.94 -10.71 -0.90
C TYR A 253 1.42 -11.11 -2.30
N GLY A 254 0.55 -11.72 -3.09
CA GLY A 254 0.80 -11.97 -4.52
C GLY A 254 1.58 -13.24 -4.86
N LEU A 255 1.80 -14.12 -3.89
CA LEU A 255 2.34 -15.47 -4.07
C LEU A 255 1.24 -16.54 -4.07
#